data_AF-A0A6J6KCQ9-F1
#
_entry.id   AF-A0A6J6KCQ9-F1
#
_cell.length_a   1.000
_cell.length_b   1.000
_cell.length_c   1.000
_cell.angle_alpha   90.00
_cell.angle_beta   90.00
_cell.angle_gamma   90.00
#
_symmetry.space_group_name_H-M   'P 1'
#
loop_
_entity.id
_entity.type
_entity.pdbx_description
1 polymer ?
#
loop_
_entity_poly.entity_id
_entity_poly.type
_entity_poly.pdbx_seq_one_letter_code
_entity_poly.pdbx_strand_id
1 'polypeptide(L)'
;MKFAPNALIDDGYLDIFIVNKISRLELLRVFPKVYTGEHITHPAVEFIRAKNITLSTATPMPAFADGEPVGMAPVQAEIAPKALKVYATSARTSSVAD
;
A
#
# COMPACT_ATOMS: atom_id res chain seq x y z
N MET A 1 -7.58 -9.60 -1.99
CA MET A 1 -7.63 -8.63 -0.87
C MET A 1 -7.36 -7.24 -1.44
N LYS A 2 -8.00 -6.20 -0.93
CA LYS A 2 -7.90 -4.84 -1.45
C LYS A 2 -7.23 -3.91 -0.42
N PHE A 3 -5.96 -4.12 -0.09
CA PHE A 3 -5.26 -3.28 0.90
C PHE A 3 -5.11 -1.82 0.43
N ALA A 4 -4.64 -1.64 -0.80
CA ALA A 4 -4.52 -0.35 -1.49
C ALA A 4 -5.45 -0.36 -2.72
N PRO A 5 -6.77 -0.19 -2.54
CA PRO A 5 -7.75 -0.36 -3.62
C PRO A 5 -7.60 0.65 -4.75
N ASN A 6 -6.94 1.78 -4.50
CA ASN A 6 -6.76 2.87 -5.45
C ASN A 6 -5.39 2.83 -6.16
N ALA A 7 -4.54 1.85 -5.84
CA ALA A 7 -3.21 1.74 -6.43
C ALA A 7 -3.29 1.36 -7.91
N LEU A 8 -2.53 2.05 -8.76
CA LEU A 8 -2.40 1.75 -10.18
C LEU A 8 -0.96 1.31 -10.48
N ILE A 9 -0.82 0.22 -11.22
CA ILE A 9 0.48 -0.46 -11.39
C ILE A 9 1.50 0.36 -12.20
N ASP A 10 1.05 1.32 -13.02
CA ASP A 10 1.86 2.00 -14.03
C ASP A 10 1.80 3.53 -13.96
N ASP A 11 1.17 4.10 -12.93
CA ASP A 11 1.01 5.55 -12.78
C ASP A 11 2.25 6.27 -12.22
N GLY A 12 3.25 5.51 -11.80
CA GLY A 12 4.54 6.03 -11.36
C GLY A 12 4.51 6.61 -9.94
N TYR A 13 3.62 6.12 -9.06
CA TYR A 13 3.62 6.42 -7.63
C TYR A 13 3.73 5.15 -6.77
N LEU A 14 4.26 5.34 -5.56
CA LEU A 14 4.08 4.42 -4.44
C LEU A 14 2.79 4.82 -3.70
N ASP A 15 1.96 3.83 -3.37
CA ASP A 15 0.81 3.98 -2.47
C ASP A 15 1.18 3.52 -1.07
N ILE A 16 1.38 4.47 -0.16
CA ILE A 16 1.73 4.22 1.24
C ILE A 16 0.44 4.09 2.04
N PHE A 17 0.14 2.87 2.46
CA PHE A 17 -0.98 2.55 3.35
C PHE A 17 -0.51 2.52 4.80
N ILE A 18 -1.06 3.40 5.63
CA ILE A 18 -0.70 3.55 7.05
C ILE A 18 -1.91 3.18 7.90
N VAL A 19 -1.67 2.31 8.89
CA VAL A 19 -2.63 2.06 9.98
C VAL A 19 -2.10 2.71 11.24
N ASN A 20 -2.71 3.83 11.61
CA ASN A 20 -2.44 4.51 12.86
C ASN A 20 -2.86 3.65 14.07
N LYS A 21 -2.42 4.04 15.26
CA LYS A 21 -2.63 3.28 16.50
C LYS A 21 -4.11 2.94 16.70
N ILE A 22 -4.41 1.64 16.75
CA ILE A 22 -5.74 1.08 17.08
C ILE A 22 -5.59 -0.06 18.09
N SER A 23 -6.69 -0.37 18.80
CA SER A 23 -6.72 -1.53 19.68
C SER A 23 -6.74 -2.83 18.88
N ARG A 24 -6.28 -3.94 19.49
CA ARG A 24 -6.33 -5.27 18.86
C ARG A 24 -7.76 -5.70 18.51
N LEU A 25 -8.73 -5.39 19.37
CA LEU A 25 -10.15 -5.70 19.12
C LEU A 25 -10.69 -4.90 17.93
N GLU A 26 -10.32 -3.61 17.83
CA GLU A 26 -10.75 -2.78 16.71
C GLU A 26 -10.10 -3.25 15.40
N LEU A 27 -8.82 -3.62 15.42
CA LEU A 27 -8.16 -4.23 14.28
C LEU A 27 -8.90 -5.51 13.83
N LEU A 28 -9.28 -6.40 14.74
CA LEU A 28 -10.03 -7.61 14.41
C LEU A 28 -11.41 -7.33 13.79
N ARG A 29 -12.06 -6.22 14.18
CA ARG A 29 -13.34 -5.78 13.59
C ARG A 29 -13.16 -5.18 12.20
N VAL A 30 -12.10 -4.41 11.98
CA VAL A 30 -11.86 -3.70 10.73
C VAL A 30 -11.21 -4.60 9.67
N PHE A 31 -10.34 -5.53 10.07
CA PHE A 31 -9.56 -6.36 9.15
C PHE A 31 -10.39 -7.12 8.09
N PRO A 32 -11.58 -7.70 8.39
CA PRO A 32 -12.42 -8.30 7.37
C PRO A 32 -12.85 -7.34 6.25
N LYS A 33 -12.94 -6.03 6.52
CA LYS A 33 -13.30 -5.03 5.49
C LYS A 33 -12.21 -4.86 4.41
N VAL A 34 -10.99 -5.35 4.64
CA VAL A 34 -9.92 -5.38 3.61
C VAL A 34 -10.29 -6.27 2.42
N TYR A 35 -11.16 -7.27 2.61
CA TYR A 35 -11.61 -8.11 1.50
C TYR A 35 -12.49 -7.34 0.51
N THR A 36 -13.34 -6.43 1.01
CA THR A 36 -14.23 -5.59 0.19
C THR A 36 -13.60 -4.26 -0.22
N GLY A 37 -12.62 -3.79 0.55
CA GLY A 37 -11.97 -2.48 0.40
C GLY A 37 -12.60 -1.38 1.28
N GLU A 38 -13.59 -1.70 2.12
CA GLU A 38 -14.29 -0.73 2.98
C GLU A 38 -13.47 -0.29 4.19
N HIS A 39 -12.32 -0.91 4.46
CA HIS A 39 -11.41 -0.49 5.54
C HIS A 39 -10.88 0.93 5.34
N ILE A 40 -10.88 1.44 4.11
CA ILE A 40 -10.36 2.78 3.78
C ILE A 40 -11.14 3.92 4.45
N THR A 41 -12.37 3.69 4.91
CA THR A 41 -13.19 4.72 5.58
C THR A 41 -12.91 4.80 7.08
N HIS A 42 -12.08 3.90 7.63
CA HIS A 42 -11.76 3.89 9.05
C HIS A 42 -10.83 5.07 9.39
N PRO A 43 -11.08 5.84 10.48
CA PRO A 43 -10.33 7.07 10.76
C PRO A 43 -8.84 6.87 11.08
N ALA A 44 -8.45 5.63 11.44
CA ALA A 44 -7.04 5.29 11.64
C ALA A 44 -6.31 4.86 10.36
N VAL A 45 -7.01 4.75 9.22
CA VAL A 45 -6.41 4.40 7.93
C VAL A 45 -6.08 5.68 7.17
N GLU A 46 -4.83 5.77 6.72
CA GLU A 46 -4.31 6.87 5.93
C GLU A 46 -3.64 6.35 4.66
N PHE A 47 -3.77 7.11 3.58
CA PHE A 47 -3.10 6.85 2.31
C PHE A 47 -2.30 8.07 1.89
N ILE A 48 -1.03 7.85 1.56
CA ILE A 48 -0.14 8.87 1.02
C ILE A 48 0.39 8.38 -0.32
N ARG A 49 0.52 9.28 -1.29
CA ARG A 49 1.16 9.00 -2.58
C ARG A 49 2.47 9.74 -2.68
N ALA A 50 3.54 9.04 -3.04
CA ALA A 50 4.86 9.62 -3.20
C ALA A 50 5.66 8.89 -4.28
N LYS A 51 6.73 9.51 -4.76
CA LYS A 51 7.70 8.88 -5.66
C LYS A 51 8.93 8.36 -4.93
N ASN A 52 9.28 9.03 -3.83
CA ASN A 52 10.43 8.76 -3.00
C ASN A 52 10.00 8.82 -1.54
N ILE A 53 10.38 7.83 -0.74
CA ILE A 53 10.07 7.77 0.68
C ILE A 53 11.28 7.34 1.50
N THR A 54 11.35 7.85 2.72
CA THR A 54 12.23 7.35 3.78
C THR A 54 11.36 6.97 4.96
N LEU A 55 11.42 5.71 5.37
CA LEU A 55 10.72 5.18 6.54
C LEU A 55 11.70 5.06 7.69
N SER A 56 11.48 5.84 8.74
CA SER A 56 12.33 5.87 9.95
C SER A 56 11.49 5.55 11.18
N THR A 57 12.10 4.90 12.16
CA THR A 57 11.45 4.50 13.42
C THR A 57 12.31 4.91 14.61
N ALA A 58 11.69 5.16 15.76
CA ALA A 58 12.40 5.56 16.97
C ALA A 58 13.38 4.49 17.48
N THR A 59 13.06 3.22 17.23
CA THR A 59 13.92 2.06 17.49
C THR A 59 14.09 1.27 16.20
N PRO A 60 15.21 0.56 15.96
CA PRO A 60 15.37 -0.29 14.79
C PRO A 60 14.20 -1.26 14.64
N MET A 61 13.55 -1.25 13.48
CA MET A 61 12.45 -2.16 13.16
C MET A 61 12.77 -2.92 11.87
N PRO A 62 12.51 -4.24 11.81
CA PRO A 62 12.77 -5.02 10.61
C PRO A 62 11.82 -4.60 9.49
N ALA A 63 12.38 -4.49 8.28
CA ALA A 63 11.64 -4.22 7.07
C ALA A 63 11.66 -5.46 6.16
N PHE A 64 10.57 -5.64 5.42
CA PHE A 64 10.36 -6.75 4.51
C PHE A 64 9.92 -6.23 3.15
N ALA A 65 10.39 -6.88 2.09
CA ALA A 65 9.90 -6.68 0.72
C ALA A 65 9.73 -8.06 0.07
N ASP A 66 8.63 -8.26 -0.67
CA ASP A 66 8.30 -9.52 -1.36
C ASP A 66 8.38 -10.80 -0.49
N GLY A 67 8.18 -10.64 0.82
CA GLY A 67 8.24 -11.73 1.80
C GLY A 67 9.63 -12.00 2.41
N GLU A 68 10.68 -11.29 1.97
CA GLU A 68 12.05 -11.45 2.44
C GLU A 68 12.51 -10.26 3.31
N PRO A 69 13.40 -10.47 4.31
CA PRO A 69 13.98 -9.38 5.08
C PRO A 69 14.89 -8.51 4.21
N VAL A 70 14.72 -7.19 4.26
CA VAL A 70 15.57 -6.22 3.53
C VAL A 70 16.43 -5.34 4.44
N GLY A 71 16.42 -5.62 5.75
CA GLY A 71 17.22 -4.92 6.75
C GLY A 71 16.37 -4.30 7.87
N MET A 72 16.93 -3.29 8.52
CA MET A 72 16.29 -2.54 9.59
C MET A 72 16.09 -1.09 9.15
N ALA A 73 15.05 -0.43 9.67
CA ALA A 73 14.85 1.00 9.47
C ALA A 73 16.09 1.81 9.97
N PRO A 74 16.45 2.91 9.27
CA PRO A 74 15.70 3.55 8.19
C PRO A 74 15.79 2.81 6.84
N VAL A 75 14.68 2.78 6.10
CA VAL A 75 14.61 2.21 4.74
C VAL A 75 14.19 3.29 3.76
N GLN A 76 14.83 3.31 2.59
CA GLN A 76 14.49 4.20 1.48
C GLN A 76 13.87 3.39 0.35
N ALA A 77 12.82 3.94 -0.28
CA ALA A 77 12.21 3.37 -1.46
C ALA A 77 11.91 4.46 -2.50
N GLU A 78 12.21 4.15 -3.75
CA GLU A 78 12.03 5.03 -4.91
C GLU A 78 11.26 4.27 -6.00
N ILE A 79 10.30 4.94 -6.62
CA ILE A 79 9.60 4.40 -7.78
C ILE A 79 10.49 4.53 -9.02
N ALA A 80 10.70 3.41 -9.72
CA ALA A 80 11.26 3.40 -11.06
C ALA A 80 10.08 3.30 -12.06
N PRO A 81 9.53 4.44 -12.55
CA PRO A 81 8.30 4.43 -13.32
C PRO A 81 8.49 3.69 -14.65
N LYS A 82 7.60 2.73 -14.93
CA LYS A 82 7.58 1.95 -16.19
C LYS A 82 8.92 1.26 -16.51
N ALA A 83 9.64 0.82 -15.48
CA ALA A 83 10.96 0.19 -15.62
C ALA A 83 10.96 -1.12 -16.43
N LEU A 84 9.82 -1.82 -16.50
CA LEU A 84 9.67 -3.09 -17.19
C LEU A 84 8.53 -3.07 -18.20
N LYS A 85 8.71 -3.80 -19.30
CA LYS A 85 7.64 -4.16 -20.24
C LYS A 85 7.22 -5.59 -19.95
N VAL A 86 5.95 -5.80 -19.65
CA VAL A 86 5.39 -7.11 -19.31
C VAL A 86 4.22 -7.43 -20.24
N TYR A 87 4.03 -8.73 -20.53
CA TYR A 87 2.80 -9.18 -21.16
C TYR A 87 1.68 -9.20 -20.11
N ALA A 88 0.56 -8.57 -20.42
CA ALA A 88 -0.64 -8.57 -19.60
C ALA A 88 -1.86 -8.79 -20.49
N THR A 89 -2.92 -9.34 -19.91
CA THR A 89 -4.24 -9.30 -20.55
C THR A 89 -4.67 -7.84 -20.68
N SER A 90 -5.36 -7.48 -21.76
CA SER A 90 -5.94 -6.14 -21.86
C SER A 90 -6.89 -5.94 -20.69
N ALA A 91 -6.62 -4.94 -19.83
CA ALA A 91 -7.54 -4.59 -18.76
C ALA A 91 -8.92 -4.33 -19.38
N ARG A 92 -9.98 -5.02 -18.91
CA ARG A 92 -11.34 -4.57 -19.20
C ARG A 92 -11.43 -3.15 -18.70
N THR A 93 -11.57 -2.20 -19.62
CA THR A 93 -11.92 -0.83 -19.31
C THR A 93 -13.23 -0.90 -18.55
N SER A 94 -13.22 -0.70 -17.23
CA SER A 94 -14.47 -0.48 -16.50
C SER A 94 -15.03 0.81 -17.06
N SER A 95 -16.07 0.69 -17.87
CA SER A 95 -16.86 1.80 -18.39
C SER A 95 -17.22 2.71 -17.22
N VAL A 96 -16.63 3.90 -17.20
CA VAL A 96 -17.20 5.02 -16.47
C VAL A 96 -18.57 5.25 -17.11
N ALA A 97 -19.62 5.07 -16.31
CA ALA A 97 -20.97 5.42 -16.71
C ALA A 97 -21.05 6.93 -16.97
N ASP A 98 -21.80 7.28 -18.00
CA ASP A 98 -22.27 8.63 -18.32
C ASP A 98 -22.96 9.32 -17.12
#